data_AF-A0A2V1P4I6-F1
#
_entry.id   AF-A0A2V1P4I6-F1
#
_cell.length_a   1.000
_cell.length_b   1.000
_cell.length_c   1.000
_cell.angle_alpha   90.00
_cell.angle_beta   90.00
_cell.angle_gamma   90.00
#
_symmetry.space_group_name_H-M   'P 1'
#
loop_
_entity.id
_entity.type
_entity.pdbx_description
1 polymer ?
#
loop_
_entity_poly.entity_id
_entity_poly.type
_entity_poly.pdbx_seq_one_letter_code
_entity_poly.pdbx_strand_id
1 'polypeptide(L)'
;MLTACLKSFLALDLPRGMTVRFIIVENSATPTLTPIIERFADALRQRATVELIHEPKLGIPVARNRALSAAADGGGPLAGLRR
;
A
#
# COMPACT_ATOMS: atom_id res chain seq x y z
N MET A 1 -13.46 -8.67 -5.53
CA MET A 1 -12.22 -8.51 -6.34
C MET A 1 -10.98 -8.19 -5.47
N LEU A 2 -11.04 -7.23 -4.53
CA LEU A 2 -9.89 -6.89 -3.67
C LEU A 2 -9.26 -8.09 -2.94
N THR A 3 -10.06 -8.95 -2.31
CA THR A 3 -9.55 -10.14 -1.61
C THR A 3 -8.73 -11.07 -2.50
N ALA A 4 -9.13 -11.24 -3.77
CA ALA A 4 -8.39 -12.06 -4.73
C ALA A 4 -7.04 -11.40 -5.10
N CYS A 5 -7.04 -10.07 -5.27
CA CYS A 5 -5.82 -9.30 -5.50
C CYS A 5 -4.84 -9.44 -4.31
N LEU A 6 -5.31 -9.26 -3.08
CA LEU A 6 -4.49 -9.42 -1.88
C LEU A 6 -3.93 -10.84 -1.74
N LYS A 7 -4.74 -11.86 -2.02
CA LYS A 7 -4.28 -13.26 -2.06
C LYS A 7 -3.17 -13.48 -3.09
N SER A 8 -3.24 -12.82 -4.24
CA SER A 8 -2.19 -12.93 -5.26
C SER A 8 -0.86 -12.34 -4.79
N PHE A 9 -0.88 -11.26 -4.00
CA PHE A 9 0.33 -10.69 -3.41
C PHE A 9 0.96 -11.59 -2.35
N LEU A 10 0.16 -12.33 -1.57
CA LEU A 10 0.68 -13.31 -0.61
C LEU A 10 1.44 -14.45 -1.28
N ALA A 11 1.08 -14.78 -2.51
CA ALA A 11 1.71 -15.83 -3.30
C ALA A 11 3.01 -15.39 -3.99
N LEU A 12 3.37 -14.10 -3.93
CA LEU A 12 4.64 -13.63 -4.48
C LEU A 12 5.81 -14.17 -3.66
N ASP A 13 6.86 -14.59 -4.36
CA ASP A 13 8.19 -14.71 -3.77
C ASP A 13 8.79 -13.31 -3.68
N LEU A 14 9.04 -12.85 -2.45
CA LEU A 14 9.52 -11.49 -2.23
C LEU A 14 11.05 -11.49 -2.29
N PRO A 15 11.66 -10.46 -2.89
CA PRO A 15 13.10 -10.40 -3.05
C PRO A 15 13.81 -10.48 -1.69
N ARG A 16 14.83 -11.33 -1.61
CA ARG A 16 15.65 -11.47 -0.40
C ARG A 16 16.53 -10.24 -0.21
N GLY A 17 16.70 -9.82 1.04
CA GLY A 17 17.54 -8.66 1.39
C GLY A 17 16.93 -7.30 1.04
N MET A 18 15.67 -7.26 0.61
CA MET A 18 14.95 -6.01 0.34
C MET A 18 13.73 -5.90 1.25
N THR A 19 13.43 -4.68 1.69
CA THR A 19 12.20 -4.38 2.41
C THR A 19 11.11 -4.05 1.40
N VAL A 20 10.04 -4.84 1.37
CA VAL A 20 8.85 -4.57 0.56
C VAL A 20 7.83 -3.83 1.41
N ARG A 21 7.29 -2.73 0.86
CA ARG A 21 6.20 -1.93 1.45
C ARG A 21 4.99 -1.99 0.54
N PHE A 22 3.84 -2.39 1.07
CA PHE A 22 2.54 -2.26 0.40
C PHE A 22 1.84 -1.00 0.88
N ILE A 23 1.55 -0.08 -0.05
CA ILE A 23 0.81 1.15 0.23
C ILE A 23 -0.55 1.02 -0.43
N ILE A 24 -1.60 1.06 0.39
CA ILE A 24 -2.98 0.88 -0.03
C ILE A 24 -3.71 2.18 0.26
N VAL A 25 -4.22 2.82 -0.80
CA VAL A 25 -5.03 4.04 -0.67
C VAL A 25 -6.49 3.68 -0.87
N GLU A 26 -7.29 3.79 0.19
CA GLU A 26 -8.74 3.68 0.10
C GLU A 26 -9.31 5.04 -0.32
N ASN A 27 -9.70 5.15 -1.59
CA ASN A 27 -10.31 6.36 -2.13
C ASN A 27 -11.83 6.32 -2.05
N SER A 28 -12.35 6.65 -0.87
CA SER A 28 -13.77 6.57 -0.53
C SER A 28 -14.16 7.70 0.42
N ALA A 29 -15.44 8.05 0.48
CA ALA A 29 -15.90 9.05 1.46
C ALA A 29 -15.71 8.58 2.91
N THR A 30 -15.88 7.28 3.17
CA THR A 30 -15.77 6.67 4.49
C THR A 30 -14.81 5.48 4.47
N PRO A 31 -13.91 5.34 5.46
CA PRO A 31 -12.98 4.23 5.51
C PRO A 31 -13.72 2.92 5.85
N THR A 32 -13.47 1.88 5.07
CA THR A 32 -14.13 0.56 5.20
C THR A 32 -13.16 -0.60 5.09
N LEU A 33 -11.92 -0.37 4.63
CA LEU A 33 -10.98 -1.45 4.32
C LEU A 33 -10.11 -1.88 5.50
N THR A 34 -10.11 -1.17 6.63
CA THR A 34 -9.27 -1.50 7.80
C THR A 34 -9.27 -2.99 8.16
N PRO A 35 -10.43 -3.66 8.35
CA PRO A 35 -10.44 -5.04 8.79
C PRO A 35 -9.85 -6.03 7.76
N ILE A 36 -9.99 -5.75 6.46
CA ILE A 36 -9.44 -6.63 5.42
C ILE A 36 -7.93 -6.40 5.22
N ILE A 37 -7.46 -5.17 5.40
CA ILE A 37 -6.05 -4.84 5.26
C ILE A 37 -5.25 -5.33 6.47
N GLU A 38 -5.79 -5.26 7.69
CA GLU A 38 -5.17 -5.85 8.88
C GLU A 38 -4.95 -7.36 8.70
N ARG A 39 -5.99 -8.09 8.26
CA ARG A 39 -5.85 -9.54 7.96
C ARG A 39 -4.79 -9.83 6.90
N PHE A 40 -4.64 -8.96 5.91
CA PHE A 40 -3.60 -9.10 4.89
C PHE A 40 -2.20 -8.83 5.45
N ALA A 41 -2.05 -7.82 6.30
CA ALA A 41 -0.81 -7.51 6.99
C ALA A 41 -0.36 -8.66 7.91
N ASP A 42 -1.29 -9.23 8.68
CA ASP A 42 -1.02 -10.40 9.52
C ASP A 42 -0.55 -11.61 8.71
N ALA A 43 -1.19 -11.85 7.56
CA ALA A 43 -0.84 -12.96 6.67
C ALA A 43 0.56 -12.82 6.04
N LEU A 44 1.10 -11.59 5.92
CA LEU A 44 2.45 -11.35 5.42
C LEU A 44 3.55 -11.71 6.44
N ARG A 45 3.22 -11.91 7.73
CA ARG A 45 4.13 -12.42 8.79
C ARG A 45 5.53 -11.79 8.76
N GLN A 46 5.61 -10.46 8.76
CA GLN A 46 6.87 -9.68 8.75
C GLN A 46 7.69 -9.73 7.44
N ARG A 47 7.23 -10.42 6.39
CA ARG A 47 7.91 -10.44 5.08
C ARG A 47 7.85 -9.10 4.33
N ALA A 48 6.89 -8.26 4.70
CA ALA A 48 6.65 -6.92 4.16
C ALA A 48 5.88 -6.08 5.19
N THR A 49 5.88 -4.77 5.01
CA THR A 49 4.99 -3.88 5.77
C THR A 49 3.80 -3.44 4.92
N VAL A 50 2.70 -3.09 5.59
CA VAL A 50 1.46 -2.64 4.94
C VAL A 50 1.04 -1.33 5.57
N GLU A 51 0.72 -0.36 4.74
CA GLU A 51 0.20 0.96 5.12
C GLU A 51 -1.16 1.17 4.43
N LEU A 52 -2.19 1.47 5.23
CA LEU A 52 -3.51 1.86 4.73
C LEU A 52 -3.68 3.37 4.92
N ILE A 53 -3.98 4.07 3.82
CA ILE A 53 -4.24 5.51 3.79
C ILE A 53 -5.67 5.72 3.32
N HIS A 54 -6.46 6.45 4.09
CA HIS A 54 -7.77 6.92 3.65
C HIS A 54 -7.62 8.23 2.87
N GLU A 55 -8.21 8.30 1.66
CA GLU A 55 -8.24 9.48 0.80
C GLU A 55 -9.70 9.84 0.48
N PRO A 56 -10.30 10.82 1.17
CA PRO A 56 -11.70 11.18 0.99
C PRO A 56 -11.98 11.91 -0.33
N LYS A 57 -10.97 12.51 -0.97
CA LYS A 57 -11.16 13.21 -2.25
C LYS A 57 -11.20 12.21 -3.39
N LEU A 58 -12.41 11.93 -3.89
CA LEU A 58 -12.63 10.96 -4.96
C LEU A 58 -11.88 11.33 -6.25
N GLY A 59 -11.30 10.30 -6.87
CA GLY A 59 -10.63 10.40 -8.17
C GLY A 59 -9.44 9.46 -8.25
N ILE A 60 -9.40 8.63 -9.29
CA ILE A 60 -8.29 7.70 -9.54
C ILE A 60 -6.92 8.42 -9.55
N PRO A 61 -6.76 9.59 -10.20
CA PRO A 61 -5.49 10.32 -10.16
C PRO A 61 -5.11 10.78 -8.74
N VAL A 62 -6.09 11.17 -7.92
CA VAL A 62 -5.86 11.60 -6.54
C VAL A 62 -5.33 10.43 -5.71
N ALA A 63 -6.00 9.28 -5.78
CA ALA A 63 -5.58 8.06 -5.07
C ALA A 63 -4.17 7.61 -5.48
N ARG A 64 -3.88 7.60 -6.78
CA ARG A 64 -2.56 7.20 -7.31
C ARG A 64 -1.46 8.16 -6.88
N ASN A 65 -1.71 9.47 -6.98
CA ASN A 65 -0.74 10.48 -6.54
C ASN A 65 -0.49 10.39 -5.03
N ARG A 66 -1.53 10.12 -4.23
CA ARG A 66 -1.40 9.91 -2.78
C ARG A 66 -0.50 8.71 -2.48
N ALA A 67 -0.68 7.60 -3.18
CA ALA A 67 0.17 6.41 -3.04
C ALA A 67 1.63 6.70 -3.42
N LEU A 68 1.86 7.43 -4.51
CA LEU A 68 3.21 7.82 -4.95
C LEU A 68 3.90 8.74 -3.95
N SER A 69 3.19 9.73 -3.40
CA SER A 69 3.74 10.61 -2.36
C SER A 69 4.12 9.83 -1.11
N ALA A 70 3.26 8.94 -0.61
CA ALA A 70 3.57 8.10 0.56
C ALA A 70 4.76 7.13 0.31
N ALA A 71 4.91 6.66 -0.94
CA ALA A 71 6.06 5.86 -1.33
C ALA A 71 7.36 6.67 -1.29
N ALA A 72 7.33 7.91 -1.78
CA ALA A 72 8.48 8.80 -1.78
C ALA A 72 8.88 9.22 -0.34
N ASP A 73 7.91 9.55 0.52
CA ASP A 73 8.18 10.04 1.88
C ASP A 73 8.82 8.98 2.77
N GLY A 74 8.50 7.69 2.58
CA GLY A 74 9.06 6.60 3.37
C GLY A 74 10.41 6.05 2.87
N GLY A 75 11.21 6.86 2.17
CA GLY A 75 12.65 6.58 1.95
C GLY A 75 13.03 5.78 0.69
N GLY A 76 12.21 5.81 -0.36
CA GLY A 76 12.59 5.22 -1.66
C GLY A 76 13.58 6.08 -2.47
N PRO A 77 14.19 5.53 -3.55
CA PRO A 77 15.15 6.27 -4.41
C PRO A 77 14.61 7.58 -5.00
N LEU A 78 13.30 7.77 -5.01
CA LEU A 78 12.60 8.95 -5.54
C LEU A 78 12.57 10.14 -4.56
N ALA A 79 12.92 9.95 -3.27
CA ALA A 79 13.00 11.03 -2.31
C ALA A 79 14.08 12.08 -2.67
N GLY A 80 15.07 11.68 -3.48
CA GLY A 80 16.19 12.54 -3.91
C GLY A 80 15.98 13.30 -5.23
N LEU A 81 14.89 13.08 -5.96
CA LEU A 81 14.68 13.66 -7.31
C LEU A 81 13.92 14.99 -7.31
N ARG A 82 13.69 15.59 -6.14
CA ARG A 82 13.10 16.93 -6.00
C ARG A 82 14.17 17.90 -5.50
N ARG A 83 14.96 18.44 -6.43
CA ARG A 83 15.69 19.71 -6.25
C ARG A 83 15.47 20.57 -7.48
#